data_AF-O42715-F1
#
_entry.id   AF-O42715-F1
#
_cell.length_a   1.000
_cell.length_b   1.000
_cell.length_c   1.000
_cell.angle_alpha   90.00
_cell.angle_beta   90.00
_cell.angle_gamma   90.00
#
_symmetry.space_group_name_H-M   'P 1'
#
loop_
_entity.id
_entity.type
_entity.pdbx_description
1 polymer ?
#
loop_
_entity_poly.entity_id
_entity_poly.type
_entity_poly.pdbx_seq_one_letter_code
_entity_poly.pdbx_strand_id
1 'polypeptide(L)'
;NTYGVTFVGARDQIFNRLKEARAKCALYITRKVFESMSDMFEGARAIQNWLSKGANFRMQRRNSKAPPKMTSMIWTSPLGFPIVQPYRKLGFDHVKTFMQTFSIIDDKKPSPVNSMKQASAFPPNFVHSLDASHMMLTAMACLAQNVTFAAVHDS
;
A
#
# COMPACT_ATOMS: atom_id res chain seq x y z
N ASN A 1 4.48 3.65 13.40
CA ASN A 1 4.83 3.23 12.02
C ASN A 1 3.67 3.62 11.11
N THR A 2 3.84 4.70 10.34
CA THR A 2 2.80 5.38 9.55
C THR A 2 2.35 4.62 8.30
N TYR A 3 3.06 3.54 7.94
CA TYR A 3 2.88 2.81 6.68
C TYR A 3 2.23 1.43 6.82
N GLY A 4 1.65 1.10 7.98
CA GLY A 4 0.93 -0.17 8.15
C GLY A 4 1.77 -1.44 8.05
N VAL A 5 3.05 -1.33 8.39
CA VAL A 5 3.95 -2.48 8.48
C VAL A 5 3.41 -3.46 9.53
N THR A 6 3.16 -4.71 9.11
CA THR A 6 2.77 -5.78 10.03
C THR A 6 3.90 -6.08 11.01
N PHE A 7 3.59 -6.70 12.16
CA PHE A 7 4.62 -7.08 13.13
C PHE A 7 5.73 -7.93 12.51
N VAL A 8 5.37 -8.84 11.59
CA VAL A 8 6.32 -9.67 10.83
C VAL A 8 7.20 -8.80 9.93
N GLY A 9 6.61 -7.88 9.16
CA GLY A 9 7.37 -6.99 8.29
C GLY A 9 8.34 -6.09 9.06
N ALA A 10 7.93 -5.59 10.22
CA ALA A 10 8.77 -4.74 11.05
C ALA A 10 9.88 -5.53 11.76
N ARG A 11 9.59 -6.77 12.19
CA ARG A 11 10.62 -7.71 12.64
C ARG A 11 11.66 -7.93 11.55
N ASP A 12 11.24 -8.18 10.32
CA ASP A 12 12.15 -8.48 9.21
C ASP A 12 12.96 -7.24 8.80
N GLN A 13 12.38 -6.04 8.85
CA GLN A 13 13.11 -4.78 8.66
C GLN A 13 14.19 -4.58 9.73
N ILE A 14 13.83 -4.76 11.01
CA ILE A 14 14.76 -4.65 12.13
C ILE A 14 15.83 -5.74 12.07
N PHE A 15 15.45 -6.97 11.72
CA PHE A 15 16.36 -8.08 11.53
C PHE A 15 17.34 -7.84 10.39
N ASN A 16 16.89 -7.31 9.25
CA ASN A 16 17.77 -7.01 8.11
C ASN A 16 18.76 -5.88 8.43
N ARG A 17 18.35 -4.88 9.24
CA ARG A 17 19.27 -3.86 9.76
C ARG A 17 20.21 -4.41 10.84
N LEU A 18 19.76 -5.37 11.66
CA LEU A 18 20.56 -6.03 12.70
C LEU A 18 21.40 -7.20 12.19
N LYS A 19 21.27 -7.62 10.93
CA LYS A 19 22.15 -8.62 10.31
C LYS A 19 23.60 -8.13 10.28
N GLU A 20 23.81 -6.81 10.39
CA GLU A 20 25.10 -6.17 10.59
C GLU A 20 25.63 -6.29 12.04
N ALA A 21 24.80 -6.69 13.04
CA ALA A 21 25.17 -6.60 14.48
C ALA A 21 24.77 -7.76 15.42
N ARG A 22 23.66 -8.51 15.23
CA ARG A 22 23.29 -9.83 15.86
C ARG A 22 21.77 -10.11 15.80
N ALA A 23 21.40 -11.28 15.27
CA ALA A 23 20.03 -11.72 14.99
C ALA A 23 19.10 -11.95 16.22
N LYS A 24 19.64 -12.40 17.37
CA LYS A 24 18.82 -12.85 18.52
C LYS A 24 18.11 -11.72 19.28
N CYS A 25 18.60 -10.48 19.17
CA CYS A 25 18.03 -9.31 19.85
C CYS A 25 16.91 -8.63 19.05
N ALA A 26 16.74 -8.97 17.77
CA ALA A 26 15.80 -8.30 16.87
C ALA A 26 14.36 -8.33 17.37
N LEU A 27 13.88 -9.48 17.86
CA LEU A 27 12.51 -9.62 18.35
C LEU A 27 12.22 -8.75 19.57
N TYR A 28 13.16 -8.67 20.52
CA TYR A 28 13.02 -7.83 21.71
C TYR A 28 12.99 -6.34 21.34
N ILE A 29 13.91 -5.93 20.45
CA ILE A 29 13.98 -4.56 19.94
C ILE A 29 12.69 -4.20 19.19
N THR A 30 12.20 -5.08 18.30
CA THR A 30 10.91 -4.87 17.62
C THR A 30 9.79 -4.63 18.62
N ARG A 31 9.65 -5.47 19.66
CA ARG A 31 8.61 -5.28 20.68
C ARG A 31 8.73 -3.91 21.37
N LYS A 32 9.93 -3.53 21.82
CA LYS A 32 10.14 -2.25 22.50
C LYS A 32 9.85 -1.05 21.62
N VAL A 33 10.22 -1.12 20.34
CA VAL A 33 9.93 -0.06 19.36
C VAL A 33 8.43 0.05 19.08
N PHE A 34 7.69 -1.07 19.01
CA PHE A 34 6.21 -1.00 18.88
C PHE A 34 5.51 -0.46 20.13
N GLU A 35 6.00 -0.82 21.31
CA GLU A 35 5.49 -0.26 22.58
C GLU A 35 5.68 1.26 22.59
N SER A 36 6.89 1.78 22.31
CA SER A 36 7.15 3.23 22.32
C SER A 36 6.46 3.99 21.18
N MET A 37 6.31 3.39 20.00
CA MET A 37 5.59 4.01 18.87
C MET A 37 4.08 4.11 19.11
N SER A 38 3.51 3.26 19.98
CA SER A 38 2.08 3.29 20.30
C SER A 38 1.68 4.61 20.94
N ASP A 39 2.54 5.16 21.78
CA ASP A 39 2.25 6.33 22.62
C ASP A 39 2.52 7.65 21.87
N MET A 40 3.38 7.64 20.85
CA MET A 40 3.80 8.86 20.15
C MET A 40 2.86 9.31 19.01
N PHE A 41 2.01 8.43 18.47
CA PHE A 41 1.27 8.71 17.22
C PHE A 41 -0.19 8.22 17.24
N GLU A 42 -0.93 8.57 18.28
CA GLU A 42 -2.32 8.13 18.45
C GLU A 42 -3.24 8.60 17.29
N GLY A 43 -3.15 9.88 16.90
CA GLY A 43 -3.98 10.44 15.83
C GLY A 43 -3.74 9.80 14.46
N ALA A 44 -2.47 9.64 14.06
CA ALA A 44 -2.12 8.97 12.81
C ALA A 44 -2.60 7.50 12.81
N ARG A 45 -2.49 6.81 13.96
CA ARG A 45 -2.99 5.45 14.11
C ARG A 45 -4.52 5.37 14.03
N ALA A 46 -5.23 6.34 14.60
CA ALA A 46 -6.68 6.43 14.51
C ALA A 46 -7.14 6.58 13.04
N ILE A 47 -6.50 7.46 12.27
CA ILE A 47 -6.79 7.65 10.84
C ILE A 47 -6.49 6.36 10.06
N GLN A 48 -5.32 5.76 10.27
CA GLN A 48 -4.94 4.55 9.56
C GLN A 48 -5.90 3.38 9.87
N ASN A 49 -6.34 3.26 11.12
CA ASN A 49 -7.34 2.29 11.53
C ASN A 49 -8.70 2.56 10.87
N TRP A 50 -9.11 3.83 10.79
CA TRP A 50 -10.35 4.23 10.12
C TRP A 50 -10.30 3.88 8.61
N LEU A 51 -9.21 4.22 7.92
CA LEU A 51 -8.99 3.87 6.51
C LEU A 51 -9.03 2.34 6.31
N SER A 52 -8.34 1.59 7.19
CA SER A 52 -8.33 0.12 7.14
C SER A 52 -9.72 -0.47 7.35
N LYS A 53 -10.49 0.02 8.32
CA LYS A 53 -11.86 -0.43 8.57
C LYS A 53 -12.77 -0.13 7.38
N GLY A 54 -12.69 1.08 6.81
CA GLY A 54 -13.46 1.48 5.63
C GLY A 54 -13.15 0.61 4.42
N ALA A 55 -11.86 0.34 4.16
CA ALA A 55 -11.44 -0.50 3.06
C ALA A 55 -11.88 -1.97 3.25
N ASN A 56 -11.77 -2.51 4.47
CA ASN A 56 -12.26 -3.85 4.79
C ASN A 56 -13.78 -3.96 4.62
N PHE A 57 -14.54 -3.00 5.15
CA PHE A 57 -15.99 -2.95 4.97
C PHE A 57 -16.37 -2.93 3.49
N ARG A 58 -15.69 -2.09 2.70
CA ARG A 58 -15.88 -2.08 1.25
C ARG A 58 -15.49 -3.41 0.63
N MET A 59 -14.41 -4.07 1.05
CA MET A 59 -13.93 -5.31 0.41
C MET A 59 -14.60 -6.60 0.89
N GLN A 60 -15.40 -6.53 1.96
CA GLN A 60 -16.14 -7.66 2.51
C GLN A 60 -17.21 -8.16 1.52
N ARG A 61 -17.36 -9.49 1.43
CA ARG A 61 -18.45 -10.10 0.66
C ARG A 61 -19.68 -10.21 1.56
N ARG A 62 -20.83 -9.69 1.08
CA ARG A 62 -22.11 -9.79 1.81
C ARG A 62 -22.64 -11.21 1.88
N ASN A 63 -22.37 -12.03 0.87
CA ASN A 63 -22.78 -13.44 0.81
C ASN A 63 -21.74 -14.23 0.00
N SER A 64 -21.41 -15.45 0.44
CA SER A 64 -20.52 -16.39 -0.25
C SER A 64 -21.01 -16.75 -1.65
N LYS A 65 -22.32 -16.72 -1.89
CA LYS A 65 -22.97 -16.99 -3.19
C LYS A 65 -23.04 -15.77 -4.13
N ALA A 66 -22.71 -14.56 -3.66
CA ALA A 66 -22.72 -13.37 -4.51
C ALA A 66 -21.68 -13.50 -5.64
N PRO A 67 -21.82 -12.80 -6.77
CA PRO A 67 -20.79 -12.78 -7.80
C PRO A 67 -19.43 -12.29 -7.27
N PRO A 68 -18.32 -12.66 -7.91
CA PRO A 68 -17.00 -12.20 -7.51
C PRO A 68 -16.90 -10.67 -7.66
N LYS A 69 -16.22 -10.02 -6.70
CA LYS A 69 -16.15 -8.57 -6.65
C LYS A 69 -15.20 -8.03 -7.72
N MET A 70 -15.71 -7.13 -8.56
CA MET A 70 -14.95 -6.52 -9.67
C MET A 70 -14.45 -5.10 -9.38
N THR A 71 -15.09 -4.41 -8.44
CA THR A 71 -14.82 -3.00 -8.10
C THR A 71 -13.63 -2.85 -7.17
N SER A 72 -12.60 -2.12 -7.61
CA SER A 72 -11.42 -1.75 -6.82
C SER A 72 -11.69 -0.60 -5.83
N MET A 73 -10.74 -0.34 -4.93
CA MET A 73 -10.67 0.94 -4.23
C MET A 73 -10.35 2.05 -5.22
N ILE A 74 -11.12 3.13 -5.18
CA ILE A 74 -10.95 4.32 -6.03
C ILE A 74 -11.17 5.54 -5.14
N TRP A 75 -10.33 6.56 -5.31
CA TRP A 75 -10.51 7.89 -4.73
C TRP A 75 -9.91 8.94 -5.65
N THR A 76 -10.20 10.21 -5.38
CA THR A 76 -9.64 11.34 -6.13
C THR A 76 -8.64 12.06 -5.22
N SER A 77 -7.46 12.35 -5.73
CA SER A 77 -6.47 13.16 -5.01
C SER A 77 -6.91 14.61 -4.88
N PRO A 78 -6.33 15.41 -3.96
CA PRO A 78 -6.60 16.85 -3.86
C PRO A 78 -6.37 17.64 -5.17
N LEU A 79 -5.55 17.12 -6.09
CA LEU A 79 -5.31 17.71 -7.41
C LEU A 79 -6.36 17.30 -8.47
N GLY A 80 -7.39 16.54 -8.09
CA GLY A 80 -8.40 16.04 -9.02
C GLY A 80 -7.99 14.76 -9.76
N PHE A 81 -6.85 14.14 -9.43
CA PHE A 81 -6.40 12.94 -10.13
C PHE A 81 -7.12 11.68 -9.60
N PRO A 82 -7.79 10.89 -10.47
CA PRO A 82 -8.43 9.65 -10.04
C PRO A 82 -7.39 8.55 -9.81
N ILE A 83 -7.39 7.96 -8.63
CA ILE A 83 -6.48 6.90 -8.24
C ILE A 83 -7.25 5.60 -8.10
N VAL A 84 -6.78 4.57 -8.82
CA VAL A 84 -7.39 3.23 -8.85
C VAL A 84 -6.36 2.20 -8.42
N GLN A 85 -6.69 1.39 -7.41
CA GLN A 85 -5.80 0.32 -6.97
C GLN A 85 -5.86 -0.90 -7.91
N PRO A 86 -4.73 -1.31 -8.52
CA PRO A 86 -4.69 -2.39 -9.52
C PRO A 86 -4.59 -3.79 -8.90
N TYR A 87 -4.91 -3.96 -7.61
CA TYR A 87 -4.77 -5.25 -6.94
C TYR A 87 -5.90 -6.22 -7.33
N ARG A 88 -5.65 -7.03 -8.36
CA ARG A 88 -6.54 -8.08 -8.86
C ARG A 88 -5.98 -9.48 -8.62
N LYS A 89 -6.84 -10.50 -8.69
CA LYS A 89 -6.46 -11.92 -8.67
C LYS A 89 -6.19 -12.36 -10.10
N LEU A 90 -4.95 -12.17 -10.54
CA LEU A 90 -4.51 -12.59 -11.87
C LEU A 90 -4.42 -14.12 -11.91
N GLY A 91 -4.99 -14.71 -12.97
CA GLY A 91 -4.84 -16.12 -13.29
C GLY A 91 -3.64 -16.32 -14.22
N PHE A 92 -3.01 -17.49 -14.13
CA PHE A 92 -2.01 -17.91 -15.11
C PHE A 92 -2.71 -18.66 -16.23
N ASP A 93 -2.45 -18.26 -17.46
CA ASP A 93 -2.81 -19.04 -18.64
C ASP A 93 -1.62 -19.87 -19.07
N HIS A 94 -1.89 -21.14 -19.41
CA HIS A 94 -0.87 -22.05 -19.90
C HIS A 94 -0.91 -22.09 -21.43
N VAL A 95 0.09 -21.49 -22.07
CA VAL A 95 0.25 -21.49 -23.52
C VAL A 95 1.18 -22.63 -23.90
N LYS A 96 0.61 -23.69 -24.45
CA LYS A 96 1.36 -24.83 -24.98
C LYS A 96 1.97 -24.47 -26.33
N THR A 97 3.29 -24.58 -26.43
CA THR A 97 4.04 -24.45 -27.70
C THR A 97 4.63 -25.80 -28.10
N PHE A 98 5.30 -25.87 -29.25
CA PHE A 98 5.98 -27.09 -29.71
C PHE A 98 7.12 -27.52 -28.78
N MET A 99 7.82 -26.56 -28.14
CA MET A 99 8.97 -26.85 -27.27
C MET A 99 8.58 -27.04 -25.80
N GLN A 100 7.67 -26.21 -25.28
CA GLN A 100 7.25 -26.25 -23.88
C GLN A 100 5.94 -25.49 -23.62
N THR A 101 5.40 -25.62 -22.41
CA THR A 101 4.25 -24.85 -21.96
C THR A 101 4.71 -23.66 -21.14
N PHE A 102 4.35 -22.45 -21.56
CA PHE A 102 4.60 -21.22 -20.81
C PHE A 102 3.40 -20.85 -19.96
N SER A 103 3.64 -20.39 -18.72
CA SER A 103 2.61 -19.78 -17.87
C SER A 103 2.70 -18.28 -18.00
N ILE A 104 1.74 -17.67 -18.69
CA ILE A 104 1.66 -16.22 -18.88
C ILE A 104 0.51 -15.64 -18.08
N ILE A 105 0.60 -14.34 -17.78
CA ILE A 105 -0.50 -13.59 -17.19
C ILE A 105 -1.02 -12.65 -18.27
N ASP A 106 -2.31 -12.75 -18.59
CA ASP A 106 -2.97 -11.80 -19.48
C ASP A 106 -3.66 -10.70 -18.65
N ASP A 107 -3.01 -9.53 -18.60
CA ASP A 107 -3.50 -8.36 -17.86
C ASP A 107 -4.78 -7.75 -18.47
N LYS A 108 -5.15 -8.11 -19.71
CA LYS A 108 -6.37 -7.61 -20.34
C LYS A 108 -7.62 -8.39 -19.90
N LYS A 109 -7.45 -9.58 -19.32
CA LYS A 109 -8.59 -10.38 -18.85
C LYS A 109 -9.25 -9.75 -17.62
N PRO A 110 -10.58 -9.53 -17.65
CA PRO A 110 -11.32 -9.09 -16.47
C PRO A 110 -11.14 -10.08 -15.32
N SER A 111 -10.47 -9.63 -14.27
CA SER A 111 -10.18 -10.43 -13.08
C SER A 111 -10.79 -9.79 -11.83
N PRO A 112 -11.28 -10.61 -10.88
CA PRO A 112 -11.83 -10.08 -9.64
C PRO A 112 -10.74 -9.46 -8.78
N VAL A 113 -11.14 -8.54 -7.90
CA VAL A 113 -10.18 -7.86 -7.03
C VAL A 113 -9.64 -8.79 -5.95
N ASN A 114 -8.39 -8.56 -5.55
CA ASN A 114 -7.84 -9.18 -4.35
C ASN A 114 -8.26 -8.34 -3.12
N SER A 115 -9.40 -8.69 -2.52
CA SER A 115 -9.98 -7.99 -1.36
C SER A 115 -8.98 -7.72 -0.23
N MET A 116 -8.11 -8.69 0.09
CA MET A 116 -7.14 -8.56 1.17
C MET A 116 -6.04 -7.55 0.82
N LYS A 117 -5.48 -7.63 -0.39
CA LYS A 117 -4.46 -6.67 -0.85
C LYS A 117 -5.03 -5.26 -1.01
N GLN A 118 -6.25 -5.12 -1.55
CA GLN A 118 -6.95 -3.84 -1.65
C GLN A 118 -7.09 -3.18 -0.27
N ALA A 119 -7.58 -3.92 0.74
CA ALA A 119 -7.80 -3.37 2.07
C ALA A 119 -6.51 -3.01 2.80
N SER A 120 -5.50 -3.89 2.76
CA SER A 120 -4.23 -3.68 3.45
C SER A 120 -3.36 -2.58 2.82
N ALA A 121 -3.41 -2.43 1.50
CA ALA A 121 -2.64 -1.41 0.79
C ALA A 121 -3.34 -0.05 0.70
N PHE A 122 -4.61 0.06 1.10
CA PHE A 122 -5.34 1.32 1.05
C PHE A 122 -4.73 2.43 1.92
N PRO A 123 -4.46 2.23 3.23
CA PRO A 123 -3.89 3.29 4.05
C PRO A 123 -2.56 3.88 3.52
N PRO A 124 -1.52 3.08 3.20
CA PRO A 124 -0.26 3.65 2.71
C PRO A 124 -0.43 4.32 1.34
N ASN A 125 -1.21 3.73 0.41
CA ASN A 125 -1.42 4.34 -0.90
C ASN A 125 -2.20 5.66 -0.82
N PHE A 126 -3.12 5.79 0.15
CA PHE A 126 -3.82 7.04 0.38
C PHE A 126 -2.85 8.13 0.85
N VAL A 127 -1.97 7.83 1.81
CA VAL A 127 -0.96 8.78 2.30
C VAL A 127 0.00 9.18 1.17
N HIS A 128 0.53 8.22 0.40
CA HIS A 128 1.40 8.54 -0.75
C HIS A 128 0.72 9.42 -1.79
N SER A 129 -0.61 9.29 -1.96
CA SER A 129 -1.34 10.17 -2.86
C SER A 129 -1.44 11.61 -2.37
N LEU A 130 -1.46 11.81 -1.05
CA LEU A 130 -1.40 13.13 -0.43
C LEU A 130 0.01 13.71 -0.56
N ASP A 131 1.05 12.92 -0.31
CA ASP A 131 2.45 13.34 -0.42
C ASP A 131 2.76 13.80 -1.85
N ALA A 132 2.36 13.02 -2.85
CA ALA A 132 2.51 13.40 -4.26
C ALA A 132 1.70 14.66 -4.61
N SER A 133 0.50 14.82 -4.04
CA SER A 133 -0.31 16.02 -4.27
C SER A 133 0.35 17.25 -3.67
N HIS A 134 0.88 17.12 -2.46
CA HIS A 134 1.62 18.18 -1.77
C HIS A 134 2.89 18.57 -2.52
N MET A 135 3.70 17.59 -2.95
CA MET A 135 4.89 17.81 -3.76
C MET A 135 4.58 18.62 -5.03
N MET A 136 3.52 18.26 -5.75
CA MET A 136 3.13 18.95 -6.97
C MET A 136 2.59 20.36 -6.71
N LEU A 137 1.80 20.56 -5.64
CA LEU A 137 1.35 21.90 -5.22
C LEU A 137 2.53 22.81 -4.85
N THR A 138 3.52 22.26 -4.13
CA THR A 138 4.77 22.97 -3.80
C THR A 138 5.54 23.34 -5.06
N ALA A 139 5.69 22.41 -6.01
CA ALA A 139 6.34 22.69 -7.29
C ALA A 139 5.66 23.83 -8.05
N MET A 140 4.32 23.88 -8.05
CA MET A 140 3.55 24.98 -8.66
C MET A 140 3.79 26.32 -7.95
N ALA A 141 3.87 26.32 -6.62
CA ALA A 141 4.16 27.52 -5.83
C ALA A 141 5.59 28.03 -6.08
N CYS A 142 6.57 27.12 -6.14
CA CYS A 142 7.95 27.46 -6.50
C CYS A 142 8.04 28.06 -7.90
N LEU A 143 7.35 27.45 -8.88
CA LEU A 143 7.29 27.98 -10.24
C LEU A 143 6.71 29.41 -10.27
N ALA A 144 5.64 29.67 -9.52
CA ALA A 144 5.04 31.01 -9.42
C ALA A 144 5.99 32.05 -8.79
N GLN A 145 6.92 31.62 -7.94
CA GLN A 145 7.96 32.45 -7.33
C GLN A 145 9.28 32.45 -8.11
N ASN A 146 9.31 31.83 -9.30
CA ASN A 146 10.49 31.66 -10.12
C ASN A 146 11.66 30.95 -9.40
N VAL A 147 11.33 30.05 -8.48
CA VAL A 147 12.28 29.17 -7.77
C VAL A 147 12.36 27.84 -8.50
N THR A 148 13.56 27.41 -8.86
CA THR A 148 13.77 26.08 -9.46
C THR A 148 13.51 25.02 -8.40
N PHE A 149 12.58 24.11 -8.69
CA PHE A 149 12.21 23.02 -7.79
C PHE A 149 12.64 21.67 -8.38
N ALA A 150 13.33 20.87 -7.57
CA ALA A 150 13.64 19.47 -7.86
C ALA A 150 13.28 18.67 -6.63
N ALA A 151 12.57 17.56 -6.82
CA ALA A 151 12.17 16.67 -5.73
C ALA A 151 12.40 15.21 -6.09
N VAL A 152 12.73 14.42 -5.08
CA VAL A 152 12.74 12.95 -5.16
C VAL A 152 11.76 12.44 -4.12
N HIS A 153 10.49 12.37 -4.50
CA HIS A 153 9.36 12.02 -3.63
C HIS A 153 9.27 12.91 -2.38
N ASP A 154 9.77 12.46 -1.24
CA ASP A 154 9.78 13.16 0.05
C ASP A 154 11.10 13.92 0.34
N SER A 155 12.03 13.94 -0.64
CA SER A 155 13.28 14.74 -0.59
C SER A 155 13.20 16.00 -1.44
#